data_AF-A0A853ZLQ0-F1
#
_entry.id   AF-A0A853ZLQ0-F1
#
_cell.length_a   1.000
_cell.length_b   1.000
_cell.length_c   1.000
_cell.angle_alpha   90.00
_cell.angle_beta   90.00
_cell.angle_gamma   90.00
#
_symmetry.space_group_name_H-M   'P 1'
#
loop_
_entity.id
_entity.type
_entity.pdbx_description
1 polymer ?
#
loop_
_entity_poly.entity_id
_entity_poly.type
_entity_poly.pdbx_seq_one_letter_code
_entity_poly.pdbx_strand_id
1 'polypeptide(L)'
;TGEAENCPADPLGRITRLKSRTVSPPPGTEGPVKQTQYRYQSLPVRQDAPAFALPTFIQSSEEKLLLVEGEKRTELGRSSQTFIVDPSSPHHGRMLSEIQTVQGKSTTRSYSYQLNQARNARS
;
A
#
# COMPACT_ATOMS: atom_id res chain seq x y z
N THR A 1 11.04 -12.66 -12.81
CA THR A 1 9.67 -12.59 -12.23
C THR A 1 9.73 -11.76 -10.97
N GLY A 2 8.67 -11.01 -10.64
CA GLY A 2 8.61 -10.24 -9.39
C GLY A 2 8.35 -11.15 -8.18
N GLU A 3 8.58 -10.65 -6.98
CA GLU A 3 8.24 -11.37 -5.75
C GLU A 3 6.80 -11.03 -5.36
N ALA A 4 5.93 -12.04 -5.31
CA ALA A 4 4.47 -11.87 -5.32
C ALA A 4 3.93 -10.84 -4.31
N GLU A 5 4.37 -10.89 -3.05
CA GLU A 5 3.85 -9.98 -2.01
C GLU A 5 4.68 -8.70 -1.86
N ASN A 6 5.94 -8.70 -2.32
CA ASN A 6 6.92 -7.68 -1.96
C ASN A 6 7.22 -6.71 -3.11
N CYS A 7 7.25 -7.19 -4.34
CA CYS A 7 7.42 -6.37 -5.54
C CYS A 7 6.87 -7.13 -6.75
N PRO A 8 5.55 -7.38 -6.80
CA PRO A 8 4.96 -8.14 -7.89
C PRO A 8 5.14 -7.41 -9.21
N ALA A 9 5.23 -8.19 -10.28
CA ALA A 9 5.10 -7.66 -11.62
C ALA A 9 3.68 -7.09 -11.83
N ASP A 10 3.56 -6.03 -12.62
CA ASP A 10 2.27 -5.56 -13.11
C ASP A 10 1.69 -6.54 -14.15
N PRO A 11 0.45 -6.35 -14.61
CA PRO A 11 -0.16 -7.23 -15.62
C PRO A 11 0.58 -7.28 -16.97
N LEU A 12 1.52 -6.36 -17.22
CA LEU A 12 2.40 -6.36 -18.39
C LEU A 12 3.75 -7.03 -18.10
N GLY A 13 3.92 -7.63 -16.91
CA GLY A 13 5.15 -8.31 -16.50
C GLY A 13 6.25 -7.37 -15.97
N ARG A 14 5.99 -6.07 -15.81
CA ARG A 14 7.00 -5.09 -15.39
C ARG A 14 7.09 -5.00 -13.87
N ILE A 15 8.30 -4.92 -13.35
CA ILE A 15 8.57 -4.78 -11.91
C ILE A 15 9.05 -3.36 -11.66
N THR A 16 8.15 -2.50 -11.19
CA THR A 16 8.41 -1.06 -10.99
C THR A 16 8.31 -0.61 -9.54
N ARG A 17 7.92 -1.53 -8.64
CA ARG A 17 7.64 -1.25 -7.23
C ARG A 17 8.82 -1.58 -6.35
N LEU A 18 9.06 -0.75 -5.33
CA LEU A 18 10.15 -0.93 -4.39
C LEU A 18 9.79 -2.04 -3.39
N LYS A 19 10.64 -3.06 -3.31
CA LYS A 19 10.54 -4.06 -2.21
C LYS A 19 10.88 -3.43 -0.86
N SER A 20 11.95 -2.65 -0.82
CA SER A 20 12.39 -1.96 0.38
C SER A 20 13.23 -0.72 0.06
N ARG A 21 13.36 0.17 1.04
CA ARG A 21 14.23 1.33 1.01
C ARG A 21 15.03 1.36 2.31
N THR A 22 16.36 1.43 2.21
CA THR A 22 17.25 1.58 3.36
C THR A 22 17.77 3.01 3.41
N VAL A 23 17.78 3.60 4.60
CA VAL A 23 18.36 4.92 4.89
C VAL A 23 19.44 4.72 5.93
N SER A 24 20.67 5.13 5.59
CA SER A 24 21.83 5.12 6.48
C SER A 24 22.24 6.55 6.83
N PRO A 25 22.95 6.75 7.95
CA PRO A 25 23.60 8.03 8.24
C PRO A 25 24.57 8.44 7.13
N PRO A 26 24.82 9.75 6.96
CA PRO A 26 25.91 10.23 6.12
C PRO A 26 27.27 9.63 6.52
N PRO A 27 28.20 9.48 5.57
CA PRO A 27 29.57 9.06 5.89
C PRO A 27 30.20 9.95 6.96
N GLY A 28 30.88 9.35 7.95
CA GLY A 28 31.52 10.07 9.05
C GLY A 28 30.57 10.53 10.16
N THR A 29 29.30 10.15 10.12
CA THR A 29 28.34 10.40 11.20
C THR A 29 27.81 9.10 11.79
N GLU A 30 27.47 9.13 13.08
CA GLU A 30 26.79 8.03 13.76
C GLU A 30 25.27 8.22 13.68
N GLY A 31 24.54 7.12 13.57
CA GLY A 31 23.09 7.14 13.60
C GLY A 31 22.45 5.80 13.24
N PRO A 32 21.14 5.65 13.46
CA PRO A 32 20.44 4.41 13.17
C PRO A 32 20.30 4.18 11.67
N VAL A 33 20.50 2.94 11.23
CA VAL A 33 20.07 2.49 9.92
C VAL A 33 18.60 2.11 10.00
N LYS A 34 17.78 2.68 9.13
CA LYS A 34 16.35 2.35 9.05
C LYS A 34 16.04 1.71 7.71
N GLN A 35 15.17 0.71 7.71
CA GLN A 35 14.67 0.08 6.49
C GLN A 35 13.15 0.14 6.48
N THR A 36 12.57 0.63 5.38
CA THR A 36 11.14 0.50 5.10
C THR A 36 10.95 -0.66 4.13
N GLN A 37 10.07 -1.61 4.47
CA GLN A 37 9.65 -2.71 3.59
C GLN A 37 8.21 -2.47 3.15
N TYR A 38 7.91 -2.77 1.89
CA TYR A 38 6.60 -2.56 1.29
C TYR A 38 5.97 -3.91 0.93
N ARG A 39 4.66 -4.04 1.12
CA ARG A 39 3.87 -5.12 0.54
C ARG A 39 2.78 -4.58 -0.36
N TYR A 40 2.41 -5.40 -1.32
CA TYR A 40 1.46 -5.06 -2.35
C TYR A 40 0.42 -6.14 -2.51
N GLN A 41 -0.74 -5.76 -3.04
CA GLN A 41 -1.81 -6.65 -3.43
C GLN A 41 -2.29 -6.32 -4.84
N SER A 42 -2.75 -7.34 -5.56
CA SER A 42 -3.40 -7.18 -6.86
C SER A 42 -4.90 -7.01 -6.65
N LEU A 43 -5.47 -5.91 -7.12
CA LEU A 43 -6.90 -5.64 -7.09
C LEU A 43 -7.48 -5.68 -8.52
N PRO A 44 -8.69 -6.23 -8.73
CA PRO A 44 -9.35 -6.14 -10.03
C PRO A 44 -9.61 -4.68 -10.41
N VAL A 45 -9.75 -4.37 -11.69
CA VAL A 45 -10.30 -3.06 -12.08
C VAL A 45 -11.82 -3.00 -11.87
N ARG A 46 -12.40 -1.80 -11.94
CA ARG A 46 -13.85 -1.63 -11.96
C ARG A 46 -14.47 -2.37 -13.13
N GLN A 47 -15.70 -2.84 -12.94
CA GLN A 47 -16.44 -3.58 -13.95
C GLN A 47 -16.73 -2.74 -15.21
N ASP A 48 -16.89 -1.42 -15.06
CA ASP A 48 -17.10 -0.47 -16.15
C ASP A 48 -15.79 0.12 -16.71
N ALA A 49 -14.64 -0.49 -16.39
CA ALA A 49 -13.38 -0.10 -16.99
C ALA A 49 -13.41 -0.30 -18.51
N PRO A 50 -12.83 0.63 -19.30
CA PRO A 50 -12.79 0.50 -20.75
C PRO A 50 -12.00 -0.74 -21.18
N ALA A 51 -12.31 -1.30 -22.35
CA ALA A 51 -11.77 -2.58 -22.81
C ALA A 51 -10.23 -2.63 -22.93
N PHE A 52 -9.56 -1.49 -23.05
CA PHE A 52 -8.10 -1.40 -23.08
C PHE A 52 -7.45 -1.40 -21.69
N ALA A 53 -8.23 -1.34 -20.62
CA ALA A 53 -7.72 -1.38 -19.26
C ALA A 53 -7.14 -2.77 -18.94
N LEU A 54 -6.04 -2.77 -18.18
CA LEU A 54 -5.49 -4.01 -17.63
C LEU A 54 -6.49 -4.61 -16.61
N PRO A 55 -6.57 -5.94 -16.48
CA PRO A 55 -7.60 -6.59 -15.65
C PRO A 55 -7.41 -6.34 -14.14
N THR A 56 -6.19 -6.01 -13.72
CA THR A 56 -5.86 -5.71 -12.34
C THR A 56 -4.94 -4.51 -12.25
N PHE A 57 -4.84 -3.95 -11.06
CA PHE A 57 -3.80 -3.00 -10.68
C PHE A 57 -3.19 -3.42 -9.36
N ILE A 58 -1.91 -3.10 -9.17
CA ILE A 58 -1.19 -3.45 -7.95
C ILE A 58 -1.19 -2.24 -7.01
N GLN A 59 -1.74 -2.44 -5.82
CA GLN A 59 -1.95 -1.46 -4.77
C GLN A 59 -0.99 -1.73 -3.59
N SER A 60 -0.40 -0.69 -3.01
CA SER A 60 0.35 -0.82 -1.75
C SER A 60 -0.61 -1.14 -0.61
N SER A 61 -0.27 -2.13 0.22
CA SER A 61 -1.12 -2.59 1.32
C SER A 61 -0.43 -2.64 2.68
N GLU A 62 0.90 -2.69 2.72
CA GLU A 62 1.65 -2.61 3.98
C GLU A 62 2.93 -1.81 3.82
N GLU A 63 3.25 -0.99 4.82
CA GLU A 63 4.58 -0.42 5.04
C GLU A 63 5.07 -0.83 6.43
N LYS A 64 6.29 -1.37 6.52
CA LYS A 64 6.92 -1.75 7.77
C LYS A 64 8.25 -1.02 7.95
N LEU A 65 8.37 -0.27 9.04
CA LEU A 65 9.59 0.45 9.40
C LEU A 65 10.40 -0.39 10.40
N LEU A 66 11.66 -0.64 10.06
CA LEU A 66 12.60 -1.43 10.83
C LEU A 66 13.80 -0.57 11.25
N LEU A 67 14.25 -0.75 12.49
CA LEU A 67 15.61 -0.42 12.91
C LEU A 67 16.52 -1.60 12.55
N VAL A 68 17.66 -1.31 11.92
CA VAL A 68 18.63 -2.31 11.48
C VAL A 68 19.90 -2.16 12.32
N GLU A 69 20.25 -3.23 13.04
CA GLU A 69 21.43 -3.32 13.91
C GLU A 69 22.20 -4.61 13.57
N GLY A 70 23.11 -4.52 12.59
CA GLY A 70 23.70 -5.71 11.99
C GLY A 70 22.63 -6.58 11.31
N GLU A 71 22.54 -7.86 11.71
CA GLU A 71 21.50 -8.77 11.21
C GLU A 71 20.14 -8.61 11.90
N LYS A 72 20.12 -7.94 13.06
CA LYS A 72 18.90 -7.74 13.83
C LYS A 72 18.03 -6.68 13.15
N ARG A 73 16.76 -7.02 12.96
CA ARG A 73 15.72 -6.13 12.41
C ARG A 73 14.62 -5.97 13.45
N THR A 74 14.52 -4.80 14.05
CA THR A 74 13.52 -4.48 15.08
C THR A 74 12.41 -3.64 14.47
N GLU A 75 11.16 -4.10 14.55
CA GLU A 75 10.00 -3.33 14.04
C GLU A 75 9.76 -2.09 14.92
N LEU A 76 9.85 -0.90 14.31
CA LEU A 76 9.54 0.38 14.95
C LEU A 76 8.09 0.77 14.72
N GLY A 77 7.54 0.36 13.58
CA GLY A 77 6.14 0.54 13.26
C GLY A 77 5.72 -0.13 11.96
N ARG A 78 4.41 -0.15 11.75
CA ARG A 78 3.74 -0.75 10.60
C ARG A 78 2.47 0.01 10.28
N SER A 79 2.19 0.25 9.00
CA SER A 79 0.86 0.62 8.50
C SER A 79 0.37 -0.50 7.60
N SER A 80 -0.84 -1.00 7.85
CA SER A 80 -1.52 -1.98 7.00
C SER A 80 -2.87 -1.41 6.57
N GLN A 81 -3.19 -1.56 5.28
CA GLN A 81 -4.36 -0.97 4.64
C GLN A 81 -5.19 -2.06 3.97
N THR A 82 -6.51 -1.97 4.12
CA THR A 82 -7.46 -2.78 3.36
C THR A 82 -8.30 -1.88 2.47
N PHE A 83 -8.89 -2.47 1.44
CA PHE A 83 -9.59 -1.73 0.38
C PHE A 83 -10.95 -2.36 0.11
N ILE A 84 -11.89 -1.54 -0.37
CA ILE A 84 -13.19 -2.01 -0.82
C ILE A 84 -13.00 -2.78 -2.13
N VAL A 85 -13.20 -4.10 -2.08
CA VAL A 85 -13.11 -4.99 -3.25
C VAL A 85 -14.51 -5.31 -3.76
N ASP A 86 -15.10 -4.33 -4.44
CA ASP A 86 -16.37 -4.47 -5.14
C ASP A 86 -16.31 -3.76 -6.51
N PRO A 87 -15.96 -4.45 -7.61
CA PRO A 87 -15.80 -3.84 -8.94
C PRO A 87 -17.04 -3.13 -9.48
N SER A 88 -18.23 -3.42 -8.94
CA SER A 88 -19.50 -2.79 -9.35
C SER A 88 -19.75 -1.45 -8.63
N SER A 89 -19.06 -1.22 -7.51
CA SER A 89 -19.24 -0.03 -6.67
C SER A 89 -18.41 1.16 -7.15
N PRO A 90 -18.94 2.39 -7.08
CA PRO A 90 -18.16 3.61 -7.30
C PRO A 90 -17.06 3.82 -6.23
N HIS A 91 -17.08 3.04 -5.15
CA HIS A 91 -16.09 3.07 -4.09
C HIS A 91 -15.03 1.96 -4.22
N HIS A 92 -15.06 1.18 -5.30
CA HIS A 92 -14.04 0.17 -5.58
C HIS A 92 -12.61 0.73 -5.45
N GLY A 93 -11.72 -0.01 -4.79
CA GLY A 93 -10.33 0.36 -4.62
C GLY A 93 -10.08 1.49 -3.62
N ARG A 94 -11.13 2.07 -3.01
CA ARG A 94 -10.96 3.02 -1.89
C ARG A 94 -10.57 2.28 -0.62
N MET A 95 -9.88 2.96 0.28
CA MET A 95 -9.44 2.40 1.56
C MET A 95 -10.64 2.07 2.45
N LEU A 96 -10.75 0.85 2.93
CA LEU A 96 -11.79 0.41 3.85
C LEU A 96 -11.35 0.65 5.30
N SER A 97 -10.10 0.30 5.60
CA SER A 97 -9.49 0.51 6.90
C SER A 97 -7.97 0.67 6.82
N GLU A 98 -7.42 1.31 7.83
CA GLU A 98 -5.98 1.37 8.09
C GLU A 98 -5.72 1.00 9.56
N ILE A 99 -4.69 0.20 9.79
CA ILE A 99 -4.13 -0.04 11.12
C ILE A 99 -2.70 0.50 11.12
N GLN A 100 -2.42 1.46 11.99
CA GLN A 100 -1.08 1.97 12.22
C GLN A 100 -0.59 1.55 13.60
N THR A 101 0.49 0.78 13.65
CA THR A 101 1.16 0.37 14.87
C THR A 101 2.49 1.10 15.00
N VAL A 102 2.70 1.78 16.12
CA VAL A 102 3.98 2.45 16.45
C VAL A 102 4.35 2.06 17.87
N GLN A 103 5.56 1.51 18.05
CA GLN A 103 6.06 1.06 19.37
C GLN A 103 5.05 0.15 20.10
N GLY A 104 4.43 -0.78 19.37
CA GLY A 104 3.46 -1.74 19.91
C GLY A 104 2.06 -1.18 20.22
N LYS A 105 1.81 0.11 19.98
CA LYS A 105 0.49 0.73 20.13
C LYS A 105 -0.18 0.90 18.79
N SER A 106 -1.42 0.46 18.67
CA SER A 106 -2.17 0.49 17.40
C SER A 106 -3.28 1.53 17.41
N THR A 107 -3.42 2.24 16.30
CA THR A 107 -4.57 3.08 15.96
C THR A 107 -5.24 2.50 14.73
N THR A 108 -6.54 2.22 14.83
CA THR A 108 -7.34 1.75 13.70
C THR A 108 -8.22 2.89 13.19
N ARG A 109 -8.25 3.07 11.88
CA ARG A 109 -9.13 3.99 11.18
C ARG A 109 -10.01 3.20 10.23
N SER A 110 -11.31 3.43 10.31
CA SER A 110 -12.29 2.84 9.39
C SER A 110 -12.92 3.95 8.57
N TYR A 111 -13.09 3.70 7.29
CA TYR A 111 -13.62 4.69 6.35
C TYR A 111 -14.98 4.24 5.83
N SER A 112 -15.91 5.18 5.72
CA SER A 112 -17.17 5.02 5.01
C SER A 112 -17.29 6.13 3.97
N TYR A 113 -17.90 5.81 2.84
CA TYR A 113 -18.04 6.72 1.72
C TYR A 113 -19.51 6.86 1.35
N GLN A 114 -19.88 8.08 0.97
CA GLN A 114 -21.20 8.40 0.45
C GLN A 114 -21.03 9.27 -0.79
N LEU A 115 -21.86 9.03 -1.80
CA LEU A 115 -21.98 9.93 -2.94
C LEU A 115 -22.98 11.02 -2.59
N ASN A 116 -22.51 12.26 -2.53
CA ASN A 116 -23.39 13.41 -2.40
C ASN A 116 -23.64 13.96 -3.80
N GLN A 117 -24.91 13.97 -4.25
CA GLN A 117 -25.26 14.68 -5.48
C GLN A 117 -25.05 16.18 -5.24
N ALA A 118 -24.24 16.81 -6.09
CA ALA A 118 -24.22 18.27 -6.14
C ALA A 118 -25.61 18.74 -6.58
N ARG A 119 -26.14 19.80 -5.93
CA ARG A 119 -27.52 20.29 -6.10
C ARG A 119 -27.96 20.61 -7.54
N ASN A 120 -27.07 20.57 -8.53
CA ASN A 120 -27.36 20.87 -9.94
C ASN A 120 -26.67 19.91 -10.94
N ALA A 121 -26.24 18.72 -10.51
CA ALA A 121 -25.67 17.75 -11.46
C ALA A 121 -26.81 17.18 -12.34
N ARG A 122 -26.85 17.55 -13.63
CA ARG A 122 -27.76 16.93 -14.60
C ARG A 122 -27.35 15.47 -14.80
N SER A 123 -28.34 14.58 -14.70
CA SER A 123 -28.25 13.13 -14.99
C SER A 123 -27.99 12.87 -16.46
#